data_AF-A0A9D6W9G2-F1
#
_entry.id   AF-A0A9D6W9G2-F1
#
_cell.length_a   1.000
_cell.length_b   1.000
_cell.length_c   1.000
_cell.angle_alpha   90.00
_cell.angle_beta   90.00
_cell.angle_gamma   90.00
#
_symmetry.space_group_name_H-M   'P 1'
#
loop_
_entity.id
_entity.type
_entity.pdbx_description
1 polymer ?
#
loop_
_entity_poly.entity_id
_entity_poly.type
_entity_poly.pdbx_seq_one_letter_code
_entity_poly.pdbx_strand_id
1 'polypeptide(L)'
;MERDEGKCLVKIPVERLDGLRARFRGAPPEEVLRWALSEYHPDVALASSFSKEDIVLIAMMAEVRPDARVFALDTGRLHEETYMAAEAVSRKLGVRIEWRFPDRAAVEELERTKGLYSFRESLENRHECCRIRKVEPLQRALSGLRAWVTGQRREQGL
;
A
#
# COMPACT_ATOMS: atom_id res chain seq x y z
N MET A 1 -28.53 3.15 14.03
CA MET A 1 -27.85 3.48 12.76
C MET A 1 -26.61 2.61 12.70
N GLU A 2 -26.83 1.33 12.40
CA GLU A 2 -25.80 0.31 12.36
C GLU A 2 -24.94 0.55 11.11
N ARG A 3 -23.64 0.73 11.30
CA ARG A 3 -22.68 0.76 10.21
C ARG A 3 -22.37 -0.70 9.90
N ASP A 4 -22.67 -1.09 8.67
CA ASP A 4 -22.39 -2.40 8.10
C ASP A 4 -20.86 -2.64 8.08
N GLU A 5 -20.34 -3.26 9.14
CA GLU A 5 -18.96 -3.75 9.23
C GLU A 5 -18.82 -5.03 8.40
N GLY A 6 -18.76 -4.90 7.08
CA GLY A 6 -18.75 -6.07 6.19
C GLY A 6 -18.23 -5.79 4.79
N LYS A 7 -16.91 -5.84 4.60
CA LYS A 7 -16.19 -6.07 3.32
C LYS A 7 -16.92 -5.60 2.04
N CYS A 8 -16.89 -4.31 1.73
CA CYS A 8 -17.25 -3.86 0.38
C CYS A 8 -16.01 -3.85 -0.54
N LEU A 9 -15.40 -5.01 -0.80
CA LEU A 9 -14.65 -5.17 -2.03
C LEU A 9 -15.69 -5.20 -3.15
N VAL A 10 -15.97 -4.04 -3.74
CA VAL A 10 -16.83 -3.94 -4.91
C VAL A 10 -16.25 -4.88 -5.97
N LYS A 11 -16.93 -6.01 -6.21
CA LYS A 11 -16.52 -6.96 -7.25
C LYS A 11 -16.70 -6.26 -8.60
N ILE A 12 -15.61 -5.91 -9.26
CA ILE A 12 -15.64 -5.41 -10.64
C ILE A 12 -16.09 -6.59 -11.51
N PRO A 13 -17.18 -6.46 -12.32
CA PRO A 13 -17.59 -7.51 -13.23
C PRO A 13 -16.45 -7.94 -14.15
N VAL A 14 -16.39 -9.24 -14.48
CA VAL A 14 -15.27 -9.81 -15.27
C VAL A 14 -15.15 -9.13 -16.63
N GLU A 15 -16.28 -8.81 -17.25
CA GLU A 15 -16.36 -8.14 -18.55
C GLU A 15 -15.74 -6.74 -18.48
N ARG A 16 -16.00 -6.02 -17.38
CA ARG A 16 -15.37 -4.71 -17.12
C ARG A 16 -13.87 -4.87 -16.89
N LEU A 17 -13.42 -5.91 -16.18
CA LEU A 17 -11.99 -6.19 -15.99
C LEU A 17 -11.27 -6.49 -17.30
N ASP A 18 -11.87 -7.30 -18.17
CA ASP A 18 -11.26 -7.66 -19.45
C ASP A 18 -11.22 -6.47 -20.40
N GLY A 19 -12.27 -5.63 -20.41
CA GLY A 19 -12.25 -4.35 -21.12
C GLY A 19 -11.14 -3.42 -20.64
N LEU A 20 -10.95 -3.29 -19.31
CA LEU A 20 -9.87 -2.48 -18.73
C LEU A 20 -8.48 -3.06 -19.04
N ARG A 21 -8.32 -4.39 -19.00
CA ARG A 21 -7.06 -5.07 -19.37
C ARG A 21 -6.71 -4.87 -20.82
N ALA A 22 -7.69 -4.93 -21.72
CA ALA A 22 -7.50 -4.67 -23.14
C ALA A 22 -7.12 -3.20 -23.37
N ARG A 23 -7.86 -2.27 -22.76
CA ARG A 23 -7.61 -0.83 -22.85
C ARG A 23 -6.20 -0.44 -22.40
N PHE A 24 -5.76 -0.92 -21.24
CA PHE A 24 -4.48 -0.50 -20.66
C PHE A 24 -3.30 -1.38 -21.07
N ARG A 25 -3.49 -2.32 -22.00
CA ARG A 25 -2.39 -3.14 -22.51
C ARG A 25 -1.42 -2.26 -23.30
N GLY A 26 -0.22 -2.06 -22.75
CA GLY A 26 0.81 -1.22 -23.37
C GLY A 26 0.57 0.28 -23.21
N ALA A 27 -0.45 0.69 -22.46
CA ALA A 27 -0.67 2.09 -22.13
C ALA A 27 0.43 2.61 -21.20
N PRO A 28 0.79 3.90 -21.29
CA PRO A 28 1.72 4.52 -20.36
C PRO A 28 1.12 4.52 -18.94
N PRO A 29 1.94 4.37 -17.87
CA PRO A 29 1.47 4.36 -16.49
C PRO A 29 0.58 5.55 -16.12
N GLU A 30 0.89 6.73 -16.63
CA GLU A 30 0.18 7.99 -16.39
C GLU A 30 -1.28 7.93 -16.85
N GLU A 31 -1.57 7.20 -17.94
CA GLU A 31 -2.94 7.01 -18.41
C GLU A 31 -3.75 6.16 -17.43
N VAL A 32 -3.14 5.09 -16.93
CA VAL A 32 -3.76 4.20 -15.93
C VAL A 32 -4.00 4.95 -14.63
N LEU A 33 -3.02 5.74 -14.18
CA LEU A 33 -3.11 6.56 -12.97
C LEU A 33 -4.20 7.63 -13.10
N ARG A 34 -4.27 8.34 -14.23
CA ARG A 34 -5.30 9.35 -14.48
C ARG A 34 -6.70 8.75 -14.46
N TRP A 35 -6.89 7.57 -15.07
CA TRP A 35 -8.15 6.85 -15.00
C TRP A 35 -8.49 6.44 -13.56
N ALA A 36 -7.56 5.81 -12.84
CA ALA A 36 -7.82 5.34 -11.48
C ALA A 36 -8.17 6.50 -10.52
N LEU A 37 -7.44 7.62 -10.61
CA LEU A 37 -7.70 8.82 -9.82
C LEU A 37 -9.00 9.52 -10.21
N SER A 38 -9.40 9.48 -11.49
CA SER A 38 -10.68 10.02 -11.94
C SER A 38 -11.87 9.20 -11.43
N GLU A 39 -11.74 7.86 -11.40
CA GLU A 39 -12.85 6.96 -11.06
C GLU A 39 -13.05 6.77 -9.56
N TYR A 40 -11.94 6.70 -8.80
CA TYR A 40 -11.98 6.18 -7.44
C TYR A 40 -11.59 7.20 -6.37
N HIS A 41 -11.07 8.38 -6.70
CA HIS A 41 -10.72 9.36 -5.67
C HIS A 41 -11.97 9.88 -4.94
N PRO A 42 -11.96 10.01 -3.58
CA PRO A 42 -10.82 9.86 -2.66
C PRO A 42 -10.59 8.44 -2.10
N ASP A 43 -11.32 7.44 -2.59
CA ASP A 43 -11.28 6.04 -2.16
C ASP A 43 -10.21 5.21 -2.91
N VAL A 44 -9.15 5.86 -3.39
CA VAL A 44 -7.96 5.22 -3.99
C VAL A 44 -6.70 5.80 -3.39
N ALA A 45 -5.74 4.93 -3.11
CA ALA A 45 -4.43 5.34 -2.61
C ALA A 45 -3.31 4.44 -3.13
N LEU A 46 -2.10 4.98 -3.22
CA LEU A 46 -0.88 4.21 -3.44
C LEU A 46 -0.40 3.61 -2.12
N ALA A 47 -0.17 2.29 -2.12
CA ALA A 47 0.56 1.60 -1.07
C ALA A 47 2.06 1.68 -1.38
N SER A 48 2.80 2.51 -0.66
CA SER A 48 4.22 2.76 -0.91
C SER A 48 5.11 2.09 0.13
N SER A 49 6.19 1.49 -0.35
CA SER A 49 7.35 1.09 0.46
C SER A 49 8.56 2.00 0.24
N PHE A 50 8.36 3.10 -0.50
CA PHE A 50 9.42 4.02 -0.96
C PHE A 50 10.51 3.35 -1.80
N SER A 51 10.16 2.25 -2.46
CA SER A 51 10.95 1.70 -3.57
C SER A 51 11.06 2.73 -4.69
N LYS A 52 12.06 2.56 -5.57
CA LYS A 52 12.22 3.46 -6.73
C LYS A 52 10.95 3.53 -7.59
N GLU A 53 10.22 2.42 -7.70
CA GLU A 53 8.94 2.32 -8.40
C GLU A 53 7.86 3.16 -7.74
N ASP A 54 7.71 3.00 -6.43
CA ASP A 54 6.68 3.72 -5.71
C ASP A 54 6.96 5.23 -5.74
N ILE A 55 8.23 5.66 -5.67
CA ILE A 55 8.60 7.09 -5.76
C ILE A 55 8.22 7.67 -7.13
N VAL A 56 8.46 6.93 -8.21
CA VAL A 56 8.04 7.34 -9.57
C VAL A 56 6.51 7.46 -9.63
N LEU A 57 5.78 6.51 -9.07
CA LEU A 57 4.31 6.57 -9.01
C LEU A 57 3.81 7.74 -8.16
N ILE A 58 4.45 8.05 -7.02
CA ILE A 58 4.12 9.22 -6.20
C ILE A 58 4.26 10.50 -7.03
N ALA A 59 5.37 10.66 -7.76
CA ALA A 59 5.60 11.82 -8.61
C ALA A 59 4.52 11.95 -9.70
N MET A 60 4.24 10.87 -10.43
CA MET A 60 3.20 10.86 -11.46
C MET A 60 1.80 11.17 -10.88
N MET A 61 1.46 10.59 -9.73
CA MET A 61 0.17 10.84 -9.07
C MET A 61 0.05 12.28 -8.59
N ALA A 62 1.11 12.88 -8.03
CA ALA A 62 1.14 14.26 -7.57
C ALA A 62 0.96 15.26 -8.73
N GLU A 63 1.52 14.97 -9.91
CA GLU A 63 1.30 15.76 -11.13
C GLU A 63 -0.15 15.67 -11.65
N VAL A 64 -0.74 14.47 -11.60
CA VAL A 64 -2.12 14.26 -12.03
C VAL A 64 -3.12 14.91 -11.06
N ARG A 65 -2.87 14.77 -9.75
CA ARG A 65 -3.76 15.24 -8.69
C ARG A 65 -2.97 15.46 -7.38
N PRO A 66 -2.77 16.72 -6.94
CA PRO A 66 -1.97 17.04 -5.74
C PRO A 66 -2.51 16.46 -4.42
N ASP A 67 -3.82 16.20 -4.32
CA ASP A 67 -4.46 15.56 -3.15
C ASP A 67 -4.56 14.03 -3.27
N ALA A 68 -3.88 13.42 -4.26
CA ALA A 68 -3.81 11.96 -4.37
C ALA A 68 -3.19 11.33 -3.11
N ARG A 69 -3.84 10.28 -2.62
CA ARG A 69 -3.49 9.67 -1.34
C ARG A 69 -2.35 8.66 -1.49
N VAL A 70 -1.41 8.73 -0.56
CA VAL A 70 -0.28 7.79 -0.44
C VAL A 70 -0.25 7.29 1.00
N PHE A 71 -0.23 5.98 1.19
CA PHE A 71 -0.06 5.38 2.52
C PHE A 71 1.15 4.45 2.54
N ALA A 72 1.76 4.31 3.71
CA ALA A 72 2.91 3.44 3.93
C ALA A 72 2.72 2.65 5.23
N LEU A 73 3.27 1.44 5.25
CA LEU A 73 3.25 0.57 6.42
C LEU A 73 4.53 0.76 7.21
N ASP A 74 4.43 1.41 8.38
CA ASP A 74 5.53 1.41 9.33
C ASP A 74 5.46 0.11 10.13
N THR A 75 6.36 -0.82 9.80
CA THR A 75 6.44 -2.12 10.47
C THR A 75 7.10 -2.05 11.85
N GLY A 76 7.62 -0.88 12.26
CA GLY A 76 8.49 -0.66 13.41
C GLY A 76 9.92 -1.16 13.21
N ARG A 77 10.25 -1.70 12.02
CA ARG A 77 11.53 -2.36 11.70
C ARG A 77 12.06 -2.00 10.31
N LEU A 78 11.62 -0.86 9.75
CA LEU A 78 12.16 -0.33 8.50
C LEU A 78 13.58 0.19 8.71
N HIS A 79 14.36 0.26 7.63
CA HIS A 79 15.65 0.93 7.64
C HIS A 79 15.47 2.44 7.87
N GLU A 80 16.43 3.09 8.52
CA GLU A 80 16.40 4.55 8.73
C GLU A 80 16.29 5.31 7.40
N GLU A 81 17.01 4.82 6.39
CA GLU A 81 17.03 5.36 5.03
C GLU A 81 15.64 5.34 4.38
N THR A 82 14.76 4.40 4.76
CA THR A 82 13.38 4.37 4.28
C THR A 82 12.58 5.57 4.80
N TYR A 83 12.77 5.96 6.06
CA TYR A 83 12.13 7.16 6.61
C TYR A 83 12.70 8.43 5.99
N MET A 84 14.03 8.48 5.81
CA MET A 84 14.68 9.62 5.13
C MET A 84 14.16 9.79 3.71
N ALA A 85 13.99 8.70 2.97
CA ALA A 85 13.40 8.73 1.62
C ALA A 85 11.95 9.23 1.65
N ALA A 86 11.12 8.72 2.57
CA ALA A 86 9.74 9.17 2.73
C ALA A 86 9.65 10.68 3.03
N GLU A 87 10.51 11.18 3.91
CA GLU A 87 10.57 12.59 4.29
C GLU A 87 11.05 13.47 3.11
N ALA A 88 12.09 13.02 2.38
CA ALA A 88 12.57 13.70 1.19
C ALA A 88 11.50 13.79 0.09
N VAL A 89 10.77 12.70 -0.14
CA VAL A 89 9.66 12.63 -1.10
C VAL A 89 8.52 13.56 -0.70
N SER A 90 8.10 13.51 0.57
CA SER A 90 7.03 14.38 1.10
C SER A 90 7.38 15.86 0.93
N ARG A 91 8.60 16.26 1.30
CA ARG A 91 9.08 17.64 1.11
C ARG A 91 9.16 18.06 -0.35
N LYS A 92 9.72 17.20 -1.20
CA LYS A 92 9.99 17.55 -2.61
C LYS A 92 8.72 17.62 -3.46
N LEU A 93 7.76 16.73 -3.21
CA LEU A 93 6.55 16.60 -4.02
C LEU A 93 5.31 17.20 -3.36
N GLY A 94 5.40 17.68 -2.11
CA GLY A 94 4.28 18.26 -1.38
C GLY A 94 3.20 17.24 -0.99
N VAL A 95 3.52 15.94 -0.98
CA VAL A 95 2.58 14.86 -0.67
C VAL A 95 2.58 14.54 0.81
N ARG A 96 1.41 14.20 1.35
CA ARG A 96 1.26 13.69 2.73
C ARG A 96 1.26 12.16 2.73
N ILE A 97 2.13 11.57 3.56
CA ILE A 97 2.15 10.13 3.77
C ILE A 97 1.21 9.74 4.92
N GLU A 98 0.25 8.86 4.63
CA GLU A 98 -0.62 8.24 5.63
C GLU A 98 0.09 7.00 6.23
N TRP A 99 0.79 7.18 7.35
CA TRP A 99 1.44 6.05 8.03
C TRP A 99 0.44 5.12 8.71
N ARG A 100 0.67 3.81 8.54
CA ARG A 100 -0.11 2.74 9.17
C ARG A 100 0.83 1.88 10.01
N PHE A 101 0.55 1.84 11.30
CA PHE A 101 1.36 1.13 12.29
C PHE A 101 0.70 -0.21 12.66
N PRO A 102 1.46 -1.22 13.10
CA PRO A 102 0.90 -2.46 13.62
C PRO A 102 0.14 -2.25 14.94
N ASP A 103 -0.72 -3.21 15.27
CA ASP A 103 -1.29 -3.25 16.62
C ASP A 103 -0.21 -3.45 17.68
N ARG A 104 -0.17 -2.53 18.66
CA ARG A 104 0.85 -2.52 19.72
C ARG A 104 0.82 -3.80 20.55
N ALA A 105 -0.38 -4.23 20.99
CA ALA A 105 -0.51 -5.37 21.88
C ALA A 105 -0.05 -6.68 21.19
N ALA A 106 -0.39 -6.85 19.91
CA ALA A 106 0.07 -7.98 19.11
C ALA A 106 1.60 -8.00 18.93
N VAL A 107 2.23 -6.84 18.73
CA VAL A 107 3.69 -6.74 18.64
C VAL A 107 4.35 -7.07 19.99
N GLU A 108 3.85 -6.51 21.10
CA GLU A 108 4.36 -6.78 22.45
C GLU A 108 4.29 -8.26 22.79
N GLU A 109 3.17 -8.92 22.49
CA GLU A 109 2.98 -10.34 22.75
C GLU A 109 3.95 -11.20 21.93
N LEU A 110 4.11 -10.92 20.64
CA LEU A 110 5.05 -11.62 19.76
C LEU A 110 6.49 -11.55 20.32
N GLU A 111 6.91 -10.35 20.73
CA GLU A 111 8.28 -10.14 21.19
C GLU A 111 8.53 -10.73 22.58
N ARG A 112 7.55 -10.68 23.49
CA ARG A 112 7.66 -11.31 24.83
C ARG A 112 7.73 -12.83 24.75
N THR A 113 6.99 -13.43 23.83
CA THR A 113 6.88 -14.89 23.73
C THR A 113 7.94 -15.52 22.83
N LYS A 114 8.33 -14.83 21.74
CA LYS A 114 9.24 -15.39 20.72
C LYS A 114 10.50 -14.54 20.46
N GLY A 115 10.66 -13.41 21.15
CA GLY A 115 11.81 -12.52 20.98
C GLY A 115 11.77 -11.64 19.72
N LEU A 116 12.75 -10.73 19.61
CA LEU A 116 12.81 -9.69 18.57
C LEU A 116 13.08 -10.20 17.15
N TYR A 117 13.50 -11.46 17.00
CA TYR A 117 14.03 -12.03 15.76
C TYR A 117 13.41 -13.39 15.38
N SER A 118 12.26 -13.76 15.96
CA SER A 118 11.56 -15.02 15.69
C SER A 118 11.38 -15.34 14.20
N PHE A 119 11.19 -14.31 13.37
CA PHE A 119 11.07 -14.42 11.91
C PHE A 119 12.29 -15.00 11.17
N ARG A 120 13.43 -15.16 11.87
CA ARG A 120 14.63 -15.82 11.36
C ARG A 120 14.66 -17.32 11.64
N GLU A 121 13.84 -17.79 12.58
CA GLU A 121 13.89 -19.16 13.10
C GLU A 121 13.08 -20.13 12.26
N SER A 122 11.97 -19.68 11.66
CA SER A 122 11.14 -20.52 10.79
C SER A 122 10.32 -19.69 9.79
N LEU A 123 9.83 -20.36 8.75
CA LEU A 123 8.89 -19.76 7.80
C LEU A 123 7.57 -19.36 8.47
N GLU A 124 7.08 -20.19 9.40
CA GLU A 124 5.86 -19.92 10.16
C GLU A 124 6.00 -18.66 11.02
N ASN A 125 7.09 -18.52 11.79
CA ASN A 125 7.35 -17.32 12.58
C ASN A 125 7.55 -16.08 11.70
N ARG A 126 8.14 -16.25 10.49
CA ARG A 126 8.22 -15.15 9.51
C ARG A 126 6.83 -14.72 9.05
N HIS A 127 5.96 -15.65 8.70
CA HIS A 127 4.58 -15.36 8.31
C HIS A 127 3.81 -14.69 9.45
N GLU A 128 3.98 -15.13 10.68
CA GLU A 128 3.36 -14.50 11.85
C GLU A 128 3.84 -13.06 12.06
N CYS A 129 5.16 -12.83 12.03
CA CYS A 129 5.73 -11.49 12.12
C CYS A 129 5.20 -10.58 11.00
N CYS A 130 5.20 -11.06 9.76
CA CYS A 130 4.62 -10.33 8.63
C CYS A 130 3.11 -10.11 8.78
N ARG A 131 2.37 -11.09 9.32
CA ARG A 131 0.92 -10.96 9.56
C ARG A 131 0.65 -9.78 10.50
N ILE A 132 1.36 -9.73 11.63
CA ILE A 132 1.20 -8.70 12.66
C ILE A 132 1.72 -7.35 12.18
N ARG A 133 2.94 -7.30 11.61
CA ARG A 133 3.61 -6.04 11.28
C ARG A 133 3.21 -5.44 9.94
N LYS A 134 2.68 -6.24 9.01
CA LYS A 134 2.44 -5.82 7.61
C LYS A 134 1.02 -6.16 7.14
N VAL A 135 0.58 -7.41 7.22
CA VAL A 135 -0.68 -7.84 6.57
C VAL A 135 -1.90 -7.24 7.27
N GLU A 136 -1.94 -7.31 8.60
CA GLU A 136 -3.02 -6.75 9.41
C GLU A 136 -3.15 -5.23 9.24
N PRO A 137 -2.10 -4.40 9.40
CA PRO A 137 -2.23 -2.96 9.20
C PRO A 137 -2.55 -2.60 7.74
N LEU A 138 -2.12 -3.42 6.77
CA LEU A 138 -2.51 -3.27 5.37
C LEU A 138 -4.00 -3.50 5.16
N GLN A 139 -4.56 -4.58 5.73
CA GLN A 139 -5.99 -4.86 5.63
C GLN A 139 -6.84 -3.73 6.21
N ARG A 140 -6.42 -3.16 7.36
CA ARG A 140 -7.07 -1.99 7.93
C ARG A 140 -7.01 -0.78 6.99
N ALA A 141 -5.84 -0.51 6.41
CA ALA A 141 -5.67 0.60 5.48
C ALA A 141 -6.56 0.46 4.24
N LEU A 142 -6.70 -0.76 3.72
CA LEU A 142 -7.51 -1.08 2.55
C LEU A 142 -9.01 -1.10 2.81
N SER A 143 -9.44 -1.36 4.05
CA SER A 143 -10.85 -1.51 4.39
C SER A 143 -11.71 -0.29 4.03
N GLY A 144 -11.11 0.90 3.99
CA GLY A 144 -11.76 2.15 3.59
C GLY A 144 -11.52 2.57 2.13
N LEU A 145 -10.93 1.72 1.29
CA LEU A 145 -10.60 2.03 -0.10
C LEU A 145 -11.39 1.14 -1.07
N ARG A 146 -11.77 1.72 -2.21
CA ARG A 146 -12.39 0.99 -3.34
C ARG A 146 -11.35 0.49 -4.34
N ALA A 147 -10.18 1.13 -4.39
CA ALA A 147 -9.04 0.74 -5.21
C ALA A 147 -7.72 1.06 -4.51
N TRP A 148 -6.63 0.42 -4.96
CA TRP A 148 -5.29 0.77 -4.55
C TRP A 148 -4.30 0.64 -5.72
N VAL A 149 -3.19 1.35 -5.61
CA VAL A 149 -2.08 1.28 -6.56
C VAL A 149 -0.87 0.68 -5.84
N THR A 150 -0.03 -0.07 -6.57
CA THR A 150 1.22 -0.65 -6.07
C THR A 150 2.30 -0.52 -7.14
N GLY A 151 3.57 -0.34 -6.76
CA GLY A 151 4.71 -0.32 -7.69
C GLY A 151 5.18 -1.69 -8.23
N GLN A 152 4.34 -2.73 -8.15
CA GLN A 152 4.73 -4.07 -8.59
C GLN A 152 4.91 -4.14 -10.11
N ARG A 153 6.06 -4.66 -10.55
CA ARG A 153 6.36 -4.93 -11.97
C ARG A 153 6.47 -6.43 -12.24
N ARG A 154 6.18 -6.82 -13.48
CA ARG A 154 6.27 -8.22 -13.95
C ARG A 154 7.65 -8.85 -13.69
N GLU A 155 8.71 -8.08 -13.90
CA GLU A 155 10.10 -8.52 -13.75
C GLU A 155 10.52 -8.84 -12.31
N GLN A 156 9.76 -8.42 -11.29
CA GLN A 156 10.12 -8.64 -9.88
C GLN A 156 9.71 -10.03 -9.35
N GLY A 157 8.91 -10.78 -10.12
CA GLY A 157 8.48 -12.14 -9.79
C GLY A 157 9.11 -13.22 -10.67
N LEU A 158 10.03 -12.83 -11.56
CA LEU A 158 10.83 -13.72 -12.39
C LEU A 158 12.17 -14.04 -11.72
#